data_AF-A0A1Q8TPK6-F1
#
_entry.id   AF-A0A1Q8TPK6-F1
#
_cell.length_a   1.000
_cell.length_b   1.000
_cell.length_c   1.000
_cell.angle_alpha   90.00
_cell.angle_beta   90.00
_cell.angle_gamma   90.00
#
_symmetry.space_group_name_H-M   'P 1'
#
loop_
_entity.id
_entity.type
_entity.pdbx_description
1 polymer ?
#
loop_
_entity_poly.entity_id
_entity_poly.type
_entity_poly.pdbx_seq_one_letter_code
_entity_poly.pdbx_strand_id
1 'polypeptide(L)'
;MMQSTRRKRREVTRVPRSDAMLPEFDRGTVPEGLVTRRALRDMGLSPGDNAGPVAILRCRLCATRPNWSCRHPTRGFLLRVDLARPKRIPTLAQELALDRAMAARSTCSRCSRRYDYCLPLRTVGSCDPCAQGYEPTPGTYVHTTTTPVTHRLAA
;
A
#
# COMPACT_ATOMS: atom_id res chain seq x y z
N MET A 1 20.24 -29.31 7.39
CA MET A 1 19.71 -28.67 8.61
C MET A 1 19.79 -27.15 8.46
N MET A 2 18.68 -26.47 8.12
CA MET A 2 18.64 -25.00 8.05
C MET A 2 18.67 -24.44 9.47
N GLN A 3 19.81 -23.92 9.90
CA GLN A 3 19.94 -23.24 11.19
C GLN A 3 19.17 -21.92 11.10
N SER A 4 17.98 -21.88 11.69
CA SER A 4 17.23 -20.64 11.93
C SER A 4 18.12 -19.73 12.79
N THR A 5 18.68 -18.68 12.19
CA THR A 5 19.36 -17.62 12.92
C THR A 5 18.33 -16.93 13.82
N ARG A 6 18.30 -17.28 15.11
CA ARG A 6 17.50 -16.55 16.11
C ARG A 6 17.98 -15.10 16.09
N ARG A 7 17.21 -14.21 15.45
CA ARG A 7 17.48 -12.77 15.47
C ARG A 7 17.60 -12.35 16.93
N LYS A 8 18.78 -11.86 17.33
CA LYS A 8 19.01 -11.28 18.66
C LYS A 8 17.87 -10.30 18.94
N ARG A 9 17.15 -10.51 20.04
CA ARG A 9 16.07 -9.63 20.47
C ARG A 9 16.65 -8.23 20.65
N ARG A 10 16.35 -7.33 19.71
CA ARG A 10 16.88 -5.97 19.69
C ARG A 10 16.56 -5.32 21.04
N GLU A 11 17.60 -4.95 21.78
CA GLU A 11 17.43 -4.33 23.08
C GLU A 11 16.57 -3.09 22.93
N VAL A 12 15.59 -3.00 23.83
CA VAL A 12 14.57 -1.97 23.80
C VAL A 12 15.11 -0.77 24.55
N THR A 13 15.94 0.05 23.89
CA THR A 13 16.30 1.35 24.47
C THR A 13 15.00 2.14 24.61
N ARG A 14 14.57 2.33 25.86
CA ARG A 14 13.43 3.18 26.17
C ARG A 14 13.96 4.61 26.23
N VAL A 15 13.41 5.48 25.39
CA VAL A 15 13.77 6.90 25.34
C VAL A 15 12.75 7.66 26.21
N PRO A 16 13.20 8.44 27.20
CA PRO A 16 12.33 9.36 27.92
C PRO A 16 11.59 10.29 26.94
N ARG A 17 10.35 10.66 27.24
CA ARG A 17 9.56 11.53 26.35
C ARG A 17 10.16 12.93 26.21
N SER A 18 10.85 13.42 27.26
CA SER A 18 11.61 14.67 27.24
C SER A 18 12.69 14.69 26.17
N ASP A 19 13.27 13.52 25.86
CA ASP A 19 14.43 13.37 24.99
C ASP A 19 14.01 12.92 23.58
N ALA A 20 12.70 12.91 23.30
CA ALA A 20 12.18 12.54 22.00
C ALA A 20 12.53 13.61 20.94
N MET A 21 13.10 13.18 19.82
CA MET A 21 13.49 14.08 18.72
C MET A 21 12.32 14.81 18.04
N LEU A 22 11.10 14.28 18.16
CA LEU A 22 9.89 14.88 17.59
C LEU A 22 8.83 14.99 18.68
N PRO A 23 7.99 16.05 18.65
CA PRO A 23 6.87 16.17 19.55
C PRO A 23 5.93 14.97 19.38
N GLU A 24 5.49 14.42 20.50
CA GLU A 24 4.57 13.29 20.54
C GLU A 24 3.22 13.72 21.09
N PHE A 25 2.14 13.34 20.42
CA PHE A 25 0.77 13.64 20.82
C PHE A 25 -0.02 12.36 21.06
N ASP A 26 -0.88 12.38 22.08
CA ASP A 26 -1.87 11.33 22.30
C ASP A 26 -3.08 11.54 21.38
N ARG A 27 -3.92 10.51 21.24
CA ARG A 27 -5.13 10.60 20.40
C ARG A 27 -6.07 11.64 20.98
N GLY A 28 -6.60 12.52 20.12
CA GLY A 28 -7.49 13.62 20.52
C GLY A 28 -6.77 14.88 21.00
N THR A 29 -5.44 14.84 21.17
CA THR A 29 -4.62 16.00 21.58
C THR A 29 -3.71 16.47 20.43
N VAL A 30 -3.96 16.00 19.20
CA VAL A 30 -3.19 16.40 18.03
C VAL A 30 -3.59 17.83 17.66
N PRO A 31 -2.64 18.76 17.51
CA PRO A 31 -2.93 20.11 17.04
C PRO A 31 -3.62 20.11 15.68
N GLU A 32 -4.45 21.13 15.43
CA GLU A 32 -5.03 21.34 14.11
C GLU A 32 -3.94 21.52 13.03
N GLY A 33 -4.25 21.11 11.80
CA GLY A 33 -3.30 21.15 10.69
C GLY A 33 -2.26 20.01 10.67
N LEU A 34 -2.22 19.14 11.70
CA LEU A 34 -1.38 17.94 11.72
C LEU A 34 -2.21 16.67 11.57
N VAL A 35 -1.90 15.87 10.55
CA VAL A 35 -2.67 14.67 10.24
C VAL A 35 -1.77 13.51 9.86
N THR A 36 -2.27 12.29 10.02
CA THR A 36 -1.52 11.10 9.59
C THR A 36 -1.51 10.97 8.07
N ARG A 37 -0.54 10.22 7.54
CA ARG A 37 -0.49 9.91 6.09
C ARG A 37 -1.74 9.21 5.57
N ARG A 38 -2.45 8.44 6.42
CA ARG A 38 -3.73 7.82 6.06
C ARG A 38 -4.82 8.88 5.93
N ALA A 39 -4.93 9.77 6.92
CA ALA A 39 -5.89 10.87 6.87
C ALA A 39 -5.67 11.79 5.66
N LEU A 40 -4.42 12.09 5.26
CA LEU A 40 -4.17 12.79 3.99
C LEU A 40 -4.78 12.07 2.79
N ARG A 41 -4.63 10.75 2.70
CA ARG A 41 -5.20 9.98 1.59
C ARG A 41 -6.72 10.00 1.58
N ASP A 42 -7.33 9.92 2.76
CA ASP A 42 -8.79 9.99 2.92
C ASP A 42 -9.32 11.37 2.48
N MET A 43 -8.50 12.42 2.63
CA MET A 43 -8.77 13.78 2.13
C MET A 43 -8.38 13.99 0.65
N GLY A 44 -7.96 12.95 -0.08
CA GLY A 44 -7.51 13.09 -1.48
C GLY A 44 -6.18 13.83 -1.65
N LEU A 45 -5.40 13.96 -0.58
CA LEU A 45 -4.11 14.64 -0.56
C LEU A 45 -2.93 13.66 -0.55
N SER A 46 -1.81 14.14 -1.06
CA SER A 46 -0.50 13.52 -1.00
C SER A 46 0.41 14.31 -0.04
N PRO A 47 1.49 13.72 0.50
CA PRO A 47 2.40 14.42 1.40
C PRO A 47 3.01 15.71 0.84
N GLY A 48 3.03 15.92 -0.48
CA GLY A 48 3.50 17.17 -1.09
C GLY A 48 4.92 17.54 -0.66
N ASP A 49 5.07 18.73 -0.10
CA ASP A 49 6.36 19.32 0.30
C ASP A 49 6.76 18.99 1.74
N ASN A 50 6.04 18.07 2.40
CA ASN A 50 6.48 17.56 3.70
C ASN A 50 7.79 16.78 3.53
N ALA A 51 8.94 17.41 3.83
CA ALA A 51 10.26 16.78 3.80
C ALA A 51 10.40 15.61 4.81
N GLY A 52 9.54 15.56 5.82
CA GLY A 52 9.51 14.50 6.82
C GLY A 52 8.34 14.65 7.79
N PRO A 53 8.23 13.74 8.76
CA PRO A 53 7.24 13.85 9.83
C PRO A 53 7.57 15.01 10.77
N VAL A 54 6.56 15.80 11.14
CA VAL A 54 6.72 16.93 12.08
C VAL A 54 6.42 16.50 13.52
N ALA A 55 5.60 15.46 13.69
CA ALA A 55 5.23 14.94 14.99
C ALA A 55 4.91 13.44 14.94
N ILE A 56 4.74 12.83 16.13
CA ILE A 56 4.37 11.42 16.29
C ILE A 56 3.05 11.32 17.04
N LEU A 57 2.09 10.63 16.45
CA LEU A 57 0.91 10.13 17.14
C LEU A 57 1.28 8.87 17.94
N ARG A 58 1.08 8.93 19.25
CA ARG A 58 1.37 7.85 20.19
C ARG A 58 0.37 6.71 20.01
N CYS A 59 0.86 5.47 20.12
CA CYS A 59 -0.03 4.32 20.10
C CYS A 59 -0.78 4.20 21.44
N ARG A 60 -1.92 3.50 21.45
CA ARG A 60 -2.77 3.34 22.64
C ARG A 60 -2.02 2.76 23.84
N LEU A 61 -1.08 1.83 23.59
CA LEU A 61 -0.26 1.23 24.64
C LEU A 61 0.77 2.21 25.22
N CYS A 62 1.34 3.09 24.41
CA CYS A 62 2.29 4.10 24.90
C CYS A 62 1.59 5.23 25.64
N ALA A 63 0.32 5.53 25.31
CA ALA A 63 -0.47 6.52 26.02
C ALA A 63 -0.56 6.26 27.54
N THR A 64 -0.60 4.98 27.96
CA THR A 64 -0.60 4.59 29.39
C THR A 64 0.74 4.79 30.11
N ARG A 65 1.78 5.20 29.39
CA ARG A 65 3.15 5.39 29.90
C ARG A 65 3.65 6.79 29.50
N PRO A 66 3.17 7.87 30.14
CA PRO A 66 3.38 9.24 29.67
C PRO A 66 4.86 9.66 29.63
N ASN A 67 5.70 9.10 30.49
CA ASN A 67 7.12 9.46 30.61
C ASN A 67 8.00 8.85 29.50
N TRP A 68 7.46 7.95 28.67
CA TRP A 68 8.21 7.22 27.65
C TRP A 68 7.76 7.57 26.23
N SER A 69 8.73 7.76 25.34
CA SER A 69 8.51 7.95 23.91
C SER A 69 7.85 6.72 23.27
N CYS A 70 7.05 6.96 22.23
CA CYS A 70 6.40 5.92 21.45
C CYS A 70 7.42 5.00 20.77
N ARG A 71 7.40 3.73 21.16
CA ARG A 71 8.30 2.68 20.61
C ARG A 71 7.60 1.75 19.63
N HIS A 72 6.38 2.06 19.22
CA HIS A 72 5.69 1.24 18.24
C HIS A 72 6.49 1.22 16.92
N PRO A 73 6.80 0.04 16.34
CA PRO A 73 7.65 -0.05 15.15
C PRO A 73 7.08 0.73 13.97
N THR A 74 5.75 0.78 13.88
CA THR A 74 5.03 1.69 12.98
C THR A 74 4.57 2.90 13.79
N ARG A 75 5.41 3.93 13.88
CA ARG A 75 5.04 5.20 14.51
C ARG A 75 3.96 5.89 13.68
N GLY A 76 2.97 6.49 14.34
CA GLY A 76 1.91 7.25 13.68
C GLY A 76 2.40 8.63 13.27
N PHE A 77 3.24 8.72 12.25
CA PHE A 77 3.79 10.01 11.83
C PHE A 77 2.71 11.00 11.41
N LEU A 78 2.85 12.24 11.88
CA LEU A 78 2.00 13.38 11.58
C LEU A 78 2.71 14.31 10.60
N LEU A 79 1.97 14.75 9.60
CA LEU A 79 2.38 15.61 8.50
C LEU A 79 1.53 16.87 8.53
N ARG A 80 2.05 17.97 7.99
CA ARG A 80 1.30 19.22 7.85
C ARG A 80 0.35 19.15 6.66
N VAL A 81 -0.89 19.57 6.87
CA VAL A 81 -1.89 19.68 5.82
C VAL A 81 -1.56 20.82 4.85
N ASP A 82 -1.05 21.95 5.34
CA ASP A 82 -0.73 23.13 4.51
C ASP A 82 0.32 22.86 3.43
N LEU A 83 1.20 21.90 3.67
CA LEU A 83 2.26 21.47 2.74
C LEU A 83 1.83 20.29 1.86
N ALA A 84 0.63 19.76 2.09
CA ALA A 84 0.09 18.67 1.30
C ALA A 84 -0.34 19.17 -0.07
N ARG A 85 -0.31 18.28 -1.05
CA ARG A 85 -0.70 18.59 -2.43
C ARG A 85 -1.79 17.63 -2.89
N PRO A 86 -2.72 18.05 -3.78
CA PRO A 86 -3.71 17.15 -4.36
C PRO A 86 -3.05 15.87 -4.89
N LYS A 87 -3.69 14.73 -4.64
CA LYS A 87 -3.22 13.45 -5.17
C LYS A 87 -3.21 13.50 -6.70
N ARG A 88 -2.10 13.09 -7.30
CA ARG A 88 -1.97 13.03 -8.76
C ARG A 88 -2.97 12.02 -9.33
N ILE A 89 -3.68 12.44 -10.37
CA ILE A 89 -4.55 11.60 -11.18
C ILE A 89 -3.70 11.05 -12.33
N PRO A 90 -3.68 9.72 -12.56
CA PRO A 90 -2.93 9.15 -13.68
C PRO A 90 -3.52 9.64 -15.01
N THR A 91 -2.67 9.81 -16.02
CA THR A 91 -3.15 10.08 -17.38
C THR A 91 -3.62 8.78 -18.04
N LEU A 92 -4.46 8.88 -19.08
CA LEU A 92 -4.92 7.70 -19.84
C LEU A 92 -3.75 6.83 -20.34
N ALA A 93 -2.64 7.44 -20.75
CA ALA A 93 -1.45 6.72 -21.18
C ALA A 93 -0.79 5.94 -20.03
N GLN A 94 -0.81 6.49 -18.81
CA GLN A 94 -0.28 5.80 -17.61
C GLN A 94 -1.20 4.66 -17.19
N GLU A 95 -2.52 4.83 -17.27
CA GLU A 95 -3.49 3.77 -17.00
C GLU A 95 -3.32 2.60 -17.98
N LEU A 96 -3.19 2.90 -19.27
CA LEU A 96 -2.92 1.91 -20.31
C LEU A 96 -1.59 1.16 -20.06
N ALA A 97 -0.54 1.88 -19.66
CA ALA A 97 0.75 1.27 -19.33
C ALA A 97 0.63 0.33 -18.11
N LEU A 98 -0.12 0.73 -17.09
CA LEU A 98 -0.38 -0.10 -15.91
C LEU A 98 -1.21 -1.34 -16.27
N ASP A 99 -2.24 -1.19 -17.12
CA ASP A 99 -3.05 -2.31 -17.59
C ASP A 99 -2.20 -3.33 -18.37
N ARG A 100 -1.33 -2.87 -19.28
CA ARG A 100 -0.36 -3.73 -19.99
C ARG A 100 0.58 -4.45 -19.04
N ALA A 101 1.10 -3.76 -18.02
CA ALA A 101 1.97 -4.37 -17.01
C ALA A 101 1.21 -5.38 -16.12
N MET A 102 -0.08 -5.16 -15.86
CA MET A 102 -0.93 -6.14 -15.19
C MET A 102 -1.21 -7.34 -16.10
N ALA A 103 -1.53 -7.12 -17.37
CA ALA A 103 -1.77 -8.16 -18.35
C ALA A 103 -0.56 -9.08 -18.51
N ALA A 104 0.67 -8.54 -18.53
CA ALA A 104 1.89 -9.37 -18.58
C ALA A 104 2.06 -10.26 -17.34
N ARG A 105 1.58 -9.82 -16.17
CA ARG A 105 1.67 -10.58 -14.91
C ARG A 105 0.52 -11.55 -14.69
N SER A 106 -0.62 -11.33 -15.33
CA SER A 106 -1.82 -12.16 -15.16
C SER A 106 -2.20 -13.00 -16.37
N THR A 107 -1.48 -12.87 -17.50
CA THR A 107 -1.70 -13.72 -18.69
C THR A 107 -0.84 -14.96 -18.63
N CYS A 108 -1.47 -16.13 -18.79
CA CYS A 108 -0.74 -17.39 -18.89
C CYS A 108 -0.09 -17.52 -20.27
N SER A 109 1.21 -17.80 -20.32
CA SER A 109 1.96 -18.02 -21.57
C SER A 109 1.53 -19.29 -22.34
N ARG A 110 0.91 -20.27 -21.68
CA ARG A 110 0.48 -21.54 -22.29
C ARG A 110 -0.90 -21.47 -22.92
N CYS A 111 -1.88 -20.92 -22.21
CA CYS A 111 -3.28 -20.88 -22.67
C CYS A 111 -3.76 -19.48 -23.07
N SER A 112 -2.91 -18.46 -22.95
CA SER A 112 -3.20 -17.05 -23.26
C SER A 112 -4.39 -16.43 -22.50
N ARG A 113 -4.91 -17.10 -21.46
CA ARG A 113 -5.99 -16.57 -20.61
C ARG A 113 -5.43 -15.53 -19.63
N ARG A 114 -6.13 -14.40 -19.48
CA ARG A 114 -5.82 -13.33 -18.52
C ARG A 114 -6.62 -13.53 -17.24
N TYR A 115 -5.95 -13.74 -16.12
CA TYR A 115 -6.55 -13.92 -14.80
C TYR A 115 -6.78 -12.56 -14.11
N ASP A 116 -7.71 -12.53 -13.16
CA ASP A 116 -7.99 -11.38 -12.28
C ASP A 116 -6.93 -11.20 -11.18
N TYR A 117 -6.10 -12.24 -10.94
CA TYR A 117 -4.95 -12.21 -10.06
C TYR A 117 -3.61 -12.36 -10.79
N CYS A 118 -2.52 -11.97 -10.13
CA CYS A 118 -1.16 -12.16 -10.65
C CYS A 118 -0.75 -13.64 -10.60
N LEU A 119 -0.30 -14.18 -11.73
CA LEU A 119 0.17 -15.56 -11.82
C LEU A 119 1.60 -15.71 -11.27
N PRO A 120 1.94 -16.88 -10.70
CA PRO A 120 3.30 -17.19 -10.26
C PRO A 120 4.23 -17.55 -11.44
N LEU A 121 4.32 -16.68 -12.46
CA LEU A 121 5.06 -16.95 -13.70
C LEU A 121 6.56 -17.19 -13.47
N ARG A 122 7.16 -16.61 -12.42
CA ARG A 122 8.58 -16.81 -12.11
C ARG A 122 8.90 -18.21 -11.58
N THR A 123 7.98 -18.83 -10.85
CA THR A 123 8.22 -20.13 -10.18
C THR A 123 7.54 -21.28 -10.90
N VAL A 124 6.32 -21.09 -11.39
CA VAL A 124 5.50 -22.11 -12.06
C VAL A 124 5.57 -21.98 -13.59
N GLY A 125 5.89 -20.78 -14.12
CA GLY A 125 5.96 -20.54 -15.57
C GLY A 125 4.61 -20.44 -16.28
N SER A 126 3.51 -20.75 -15.60
CA SER A 126 2.15 -20.77 -16.17
C SER A 126 1.09 -20.61 -15.07
N CYS A 127 -0.19 -20.61 -15.46
CA CYS A 127 -1.28 -20.65 -14.49
C CYS A 127 -1.41 -22.02 -13.84
N ASP A 128 -2.02 -22.05 -12.66
CA ASP A 128 -2.24 -23.26 -11.88
C ASP A 128 -3.02 -24.37 -12.64
N PRO A 129 -4.11 -24.06 -13.38
CA PRO A 129 -4.79 -25.03 -14.25
C PRO A 129 -3.88 -25.66 -15.32
N CYS A 130 -3.00 -24.87 -15.96
CA CYS A 130 -2.05 -25.39 -16.96
C CYS A 130 -0.89 -26.18 -16.34
N ALA A 131 -0.58 -25.94 -15.07
CA ALA A 131 0.44 -26.68 -14.34
C ALA A 131 -0.10 -28.02 -13.83
N GLN A 132 -1.35 -28.04 -13.36
CA GLN A 132 -1.98 -29.21 -12.73
C GLN A 132 -2.89 -30.01 -13.69
N GLY A 133 -3.28 -29.46 -14.83
CA GLY A 133 -4.06 -30.16 -15.86
C GLY A 133 -5.57 -30.19 -15.61
N TYR A 134 -6.13 -29.24 -14.87
CA TYR A 134 -7.57 -29.13 -14.65
C TYR A 134 -8.18 -27.91 -15.37
N GLU A 135 -9.50 -27.85 -15.45
CA GLU A 135 -10.21 -26.74 -16.07
C GLU A 135 -10.40 -25.57 -15.09
N PRO A 136 -10.01 -24.33 -15.43
CA PRO A 136 -10.20 -23.20 -14.52
C PRO A 136 -11.68 -22.94 -14.28
N THR A 137 -12.01 -22.67 -13.02
CA THR A 137 -13.34 -22.19 -12.63
C THR A 137 -13.70 -20.94 -13.44
N PRO A 138 -14.87 -20.91 -14.11
CA PRO A 138 -15.36 -19.70 -14.78
C PRO A 138 -15.38 -18.51 -13.81
N GLY A 139 -15.03 -17.31 -14.31
CA GLY A 139 -14.93 -16.10 -13.48
C GLY A 139 -13.57 -15.87 -12.80
N THR A 140 -12.65 -16.85 -12.82
CA THR A 140 -11.25 -16.63 -12.39
C THR A 140 -10.38 -15.97 -13.45
N TYR A 141 -10.91 -15.82 -14.66
CA TYR A 141 -10.25 -15.15 -15.76
C TYR A 141 -11.20 -14.19 -16.46
N VAL A 142 -10.62 -13.17 -17.07
CA VAL A 142 -11.34 -12.18 -17.86
C VAL A 142 -11.88 -12.90 -19.09
N HIS A 143 -13.19 -13.12 -19.12
CA HIS A 143 -13.86 -13.57 -20.34
C HIS A 143 -13.88 -12.39 -21.32
N THR A 144 -13.25 -12.55 -22.48
CA THR A 144 -13.44 -11.59 -23.57
C THR A 144 -14.85 -11.82 -24.10
N THR A 145 -15.83 -11.14 -23.52
CA THR A 145 -17.16 -11.09 -24.11
C THR A 145 -17.03 -10.22 -25.36
N THR A 146 -16.94 -10.85 -26.53
CA THR A 146 -17.06 -10.17 -27.82
C THR A 146 -18.51 -9.74 -28.00
N THR A 147 -18.99 -8.82 -27.16
CA THR A 147 -20.19 -8.06 -27.49
C THR A 147 -19.71 -6.95 -28.40
N PRO A 148 -20.16 -6.87 -29.67
CA PRO A 148 -19.77 -5.76 -30.53
C PRO A 148 -20.21 -4.46 -29.87
N VAL A 149 -19.25 -3.64 -29.44
CA VAL A 149 -19.53 -2.29 -28.96
C VAL A 149 -19.97 -1.48 -30.17
N THR A 150 -21.28 -1.33 -30.36
CA THR A 150 -21.83 -0.37 -31.33
C THR A 150 -21.42 1.04 -30.90
N HIS A 151 -20.34 1.57 -31.47
CA HIS A 151 -19.94 2.96 -31.29
C HIS A 151 -21.00 3.88 -31.96
N ARG A 152 -21.87 4.49 -31.15
CA ARG A 152 -22.93 5.41 -31.62
C ARG A 152 -22.49 6.88 -31.75
N LEU A 153 -21.19 7.17 -31.72
CA LEU A 153 -20.65 8.54 -31.68
C LEU A 153 -20.29 9.14 -33.06
N ALA A 154 -20.94 8.69 -34.13
CA ALA A 154 -20.89 9.38 -35.42
C ALA A 154 -22.32 9.74 -35.84
N ALA A 155 -22.71 10.98 -35.58
CA ALA A 155 -23.83 11.69 -36.21
C ALA A 155 -23.48 13.18 -36.25
#